data_AF-X1UE98-F1
#
_entry.id   AF-X1UE98-F1
#
_cell.length_a   1.000
_cell.length_b   1.000
_cell.length_c   1.000
_cell.angle_alpha   90.00
_cell.angle_beta   90.00
_cell.angle_gamma   90.00
#
_symmetry.space_group_name_H-M   'P 1'
#
loop_
_entity.id
_entity.type
_entity.pdbx_description
1 polymer ?
#
loop_
_entity_poly.entity_id
_entity_poly.type
_entity_poly.pdbx_seq_one_letter_code
_entity_poly.pdbx_strand_id
1 'polypeptide(L)'
;MQGTEGDWFCKVCGNGLTAIDEFSSVGIKCPYAVGDRVWARETWGLSPNEHGHTCLWYRADGEDYDEPQMMRLWNHETKSWILEQTTCPSPTPDNWRPSIHMPKWAARIWRDIVGIRYERLQDISEEDARAEGMTGRLYQEATGKLLTCGRDIFQWYWDTLHPKKDRWADNPWVSVLTLKGEG
;
A
#
# COMPACT_ATOMS: atom_id res chain seq x y z
N MET A 1 2.10 -46.16 -6.60
CA MET A 1 3.07 -45.05 -6.52
C MET A 1 2.29 -43.83 -6.11
N GLN A 2 2.58 -43.28 -4.94
CA GLN A 2 1.93 -42.10 -4.35
C GLN A 2 2.43 -40.86 -5.11
N GLY A 3 1.53 -40.11 -5.74
CA GLY A 3 1.85 -38.80 -6.32
C GLY A 3 1.91 -37.77 -5.20
N THR A 4 3.03 -37.06 -5.10
CA THR A 4 3.29 -36.01 -4.11
C THR A 4 2.34 -34.81 -4.34
N GLU A 5 1.76 -34.30 -3.25
CA GLU A 5 1.08 -33.01 -3.20
C GLU A 5 1.99 -31.87 -3.70
N GLY A 6 1.44 -30.96 -4.52
CA GLY A 6 1.85 -29.54 -4.44
C GLY A 6 2.62 -28.93 -5.60
N ASP A 7 2.82 -29.58 -6.74
CA ASP A 7 3.57 -28.98 -7.84
C ASP A 7 2.66 -28.26 -8.84
N TRP A 8 2.46 -26.93 -8.77
CA TRP A 8 2.03 -26.13 -9.93
C TRP A 8 2.62 -24.71 -10.04
N PHE A 9 2.75 -24.30 -11.31
CA PHE A 9 3.70 -23.37 -11.91
C PHE A 9 3.21 -21.91 -12.02
N CYS A 10 4.00 -20.95 -11.53
CA CYS A 10 4.41 -19.79 -12.34
C CYS A 10 5.67 -19.17 -11.73
N LYS A 11 6.82 -19.27 -12.41
CA LYS A 11 8.09 -18.72 -11.92
C LYS A 11 8.28 -17.23 -12.28
N VAL A 12 7.63 -16.73 -13.34
CA VAL A 12 7.48 -15.32 -13.72
C VAL A 12 6.36 -15.26 -14.78
N CYS A 13 5.32 -14.44 -14.64
CA CYS A 13 4.28 -14.29 -15.68
C CYS A 13 4.04 -12.80 -16.02
N GLY A 14 4.67 -12.32 -17.09
CA GLY A 14 4.64 -10.93 -17.53
C GLY A 14 3.38 -10.44 -18.24
N ASN A 15 2.22 -11.12 -18.12
CA ASN A 15 0.98 -10.71 -18.80
C ASN A 15 -0.34 -11.21 -18.15
N GLY A 16 -0.37 -11.45 -16.83
CA GLY A 16 -1.63 -11.70 -16.11
C GLY A 16 -2.23 -13.11 -16.29
N LEU A 17 -1.49 -14.14 -15.87
CA LEU A 17 -2.03 -15.50 -15.76
C LEU A 17 -2.15 -15.94 -14.31
N THR A 18 -3.37 -16.32 -14.02
CA THR A 18 -3.96 -16.88 -12.82
C THR A 18 -3.14 -18.04 -12.25
N ALA A 19 -2.76 -17.99 -10.97
CA ALA A 19 -2.36 -19.19 -10.24
C ALA A 19 -3.60 -20.09 -10.12
N ILE A 20 -3.74 -21.06 -11.02
CA ILE A 20 -4.83 -22.03 -11.01
C ILE A 20 -4.43 -23.18 -10.09
N ASP A 21 -5.23 -23.42 -9.05
CA ASP A 21 -5.21 -24.71 -8.37
C ASP A 21 -5.91 -25.72 -9.29
N GLU A 22 -5.17 -26.73 -9.75
CA GLU A 22 -5.69 -27.78 -10.63
C GLU A 22 -6.92 -28.50 -10.03
N PHE A 23 -7.07 -28.49 -8.71
CA PHE A 23 -8.18 -29.15 -8.04
C PHE A 23 -9.42 -28.26 -7.86
N SER A 24 -9.29 -26.94 -7.96
CA SER A 24 -10.42 -26.02 -7.68
C SER A 24 -10.85 -25.14 -8.85
N SER A 25 -10.09 -25.04 -9.95
CA SER A 25 -10.38 -24.10 -11.06
C SER A 25 -10.53 -22.64 -10.64
N VAL A 26 -10.27 -22.32 -9.36
CA VAL A 26 -10.21 -20.97 -8.82
C VAL A 26 -8.77 -20.57 -8.92
N GLY A 27 -8.53 -19.37 -9.44
CA GLY A 27 -7.19 -18.87 -9.37
C GLY A 27 -7.11 -17.39 -9.15
N ILE A 28 -5.96 -16.99 -8.62
CA ILE A 28 -5.76 -15.65 -8.11
C ILE A 28 -5.26 -14.76 -9.23
N LYS A 29 -6.08 -13.77 -9.57
CA LYS A 29 -5.73 -12.75 -10.55
C LYS A 29 -5.04 -11.58 -9.84
N CYS A 30 -3.77 -11.35 -10.18
CA CYS A 30 -3.14 -10.09 -9.83
C CYS A 30 -3.74 -8.98 -10.72
N PRO A 31 -4.18 -7.84 -10.16
CA PRO A 31 -4.70 -6.74 -10.96
C PRO A 31 -3.59 -5.93 -11.66
N TYR A 32 -2.32 -6.29 -11.44
CA TYR A 32 -1.15 -5.60 -11.97
C TYR A 32 -0.29 -6.53 -12.83
N ALA A 33 0.55 -5.91 -13.66
CA ALA A 33 1.60 -6.53 -14.45
C ALA A 33 2.98 -5.93 -14.11
N VAL A 34 4.05 -6.66 -14.44
CA VAL A 34 5.41 -6.10 -14.39
C VAL A 34 5.49 -4.91 -15.37
N GLY A 35 6.03 -3.79 -14.90
CA GLY A 35 6.03 -2.52 -15.62
C GLY A 35 4.89 -1.58 -15.26
N ASP A 36 3.85 -2.06 -14.55
CA ASP A 36 2.83 -1.18 -13.99
C ASP A 36 3.41 -0.28 -12.89
N ARG A 37 2.70 0.82 -12.61
CA ARG A 37 2.99 1.71 -11.49
C ARG A 37 1.91 1.64 -10.44
N VAL A 38 2.34 1.43 -9.20
CA VAL A 38 1.51 1.63 -8.01
C VAL A 38 1.92 2.92 -7.31
N TRP A 39 1.12 3.31 -6.34
CA TRP A 39 1.19 4.61 -5.69
C TRP A 39 0.82 4.48 -4.23
N ALA A 40 1.50 5.23 -3.36
CA ALA A 40 1.14 5.28 -1.95
C ALA A 40 -0.13 6.10 -1.78
N ARG A 41 -1.02 5.67 -0.87
CA ARG A 41 -2.21 6.43 -0.50
C ARG A 41 -2.03 7.02 0.88
N GLU A 42 -2.27 8.32 1.00
CA GLU A 42 -2.08 9.09 2.22
C GLU A 42 -3.39 9.78 2.62
N THR A 43 -3.58 10.03 3.91
CA THR A 43 -4.67 10.89 4.37
C THR A 43 -4.40 12.30 3.87
N TRP A 44 -5.37 12.87 3.15
CA TRP A 44 -5.17 14.09 2.36
C TRP A 44 -6.30 15.09 2.60
N GLY A 45 -6.06 16.35 2.28
CA GLY A 45 -7.04 17.42 2.46
C GLY A 45 -6.91 18.48 1.38
N LEU A 46 -8.00 19.22 1.14
CA LEU A 46 -8.02 20.39 0.28
C LEU A 46 -8.40 21.61 1.09
N SER A 47 -7.69 22.71 0.85
CA SER A 47 -7.96 23.99 1.51
C SER A 47 -7.74 25.13 0.53
N PRO A 48 -8.66 26.10 0.40
CA PRO A 48 -8.43 27.28 -0.43
C PRO A 48 -7.36 28.19 0.18
N ASN A 49 -6.53 28.83 -0.64
CA ASN A 49 -5.71 29.94 -0.20
C ASN A 49 -6.37 31.30 -0.46
N GLU A 50 -5.75 32.37 0.02
CA GLU A 50 -6.21 33.76 -0.14
C GLU A 50 -6.24 34.23 -1.60
N HIS A 51 -5.48 33.58 -2.49
CA HIS A 51 -5.39 33.88 -3.92
C HIS A 51 -6.39 33.09 -4.78
N GLY A 52 -7.31 32.34 -4.17
CA GLY A 52 -8.33 31.57 -4.88
C GLY A 52 -7.82 30.25 -5.50
N HIS A 53 -6.59 29.83 -5.20
CA HIS A 53 -6.09 28.49 -5.51
C HIS A 53 -6.54 27.47 -4.45
N THR A 54 -6.49 26.18 -4.79
CA THR A 54 -6.76 25.11 -3.83
C THR A 54 -5.49 24.34 -3.50
N CYS A 55 -5.08 24.35 -2.24
CA CYS A 55 -3.89 23.67 -1.74
C CYS A 55 -4.19 22.21 -1.41
N LEU A 56 -3.29 21.33 -1.81
CA LEU A 56 -3.30 19.91 -1.46
C LEU A 56 -2.42 19.65 -0.23
N TRP A 57 -3.03 19.06 0.78
CA TRP A 57 -2.38 18.72 2.05
C TRP A 57 -2.26 17.21 2.22
N TYR A 58 -1.18 16.78 2.88
CA TYR A 58 -1.00 15.41 3.36
C TYR A 58 -0.80 15.42 4.86
N ARG A 59 -1.54 14.59 5.58
CA ARG A 59 -1.48 14.55 7.05
C ARG A 59 -0.10 14.12 7.57
N ALA A 60 0.67 13.43 6.74
CA ALA A 60 2.03 13.01 7.05
C ALA A 60 3.03 14.17 7.10
N ASP A 61 2.72 15.32 6.52
CA ASP A 61 3.62 16.48 6.46
C ASP A 61 3.65 17.27 7.79
N GLY A 62 2.79 16.91 8.74
CA GLY A 62 2.70 17.59 10.03
C GLY A 62 1.76 18.79 10.02
N GLU A 63 1.80 19.54 11.12
CA GLU A 63 0.78 20.53 11.49
C GLU A 63 1.35 21.95 11.64
N ASP A 64 2.48 22.26 10.99
CA ASP A 64 3.13 23.57 11.08
C ASP A 64 2.46 24.58 10.13
N TYR A 65 1.27 25.06 10.51
CA TYR A 65 0.35 25.77 9.62
C TYR A 65 0.62 27.27 9.41
N ASP A 66 1.52 27.87 10.19
CA ASP A 66 1.72 29.33 10.21
C ASP A 66 2.89 29.82 9.34
N GLU A 67 3.63 28.91 8.69
CA GLU A 67 4.77 29.24 7.84
C GLU A 67 4.51 28.92 6.36
N PRO A 68 5.07 29.69 5.41
CA PRO A 68 4.99 29.35 3.98
C PRO A 68 5.63 27.98 3.71
N GLN A 69 4.90 27.11 3.02
CA GLN A 69 5.38 25.79 2.63
C GLN A 69 5.38 25.64 1.11
N MET A 70 6.21 24.74 0.59
CA MET A 70 6.10 24.32 -0.81
C MET A 70 4.83 23.49 -0.99
N MET A 71 3.80 24.11 -1.54
CA MET A 71 2.48 23.51 -1.68
C MET A 71 2.20 23.14 -3.13
N ARG A 72 1.48 22.02 -3.30
CA ARG A 72 0.90 21.68 -4.60
C ARG A 72 -0.48 22.32 -4.69
N LEU A 73 -0.61 23.29 -5.58
CA LEU A 73 -1.79 24.14 -5.72
C LEU A 73 -2.52 23.83 -7.02
N TRP A 74 -3.84 23.73 -6.97
CA TRP A 74 -4.67 23.75 -8.14
C TRP A 74 -4.96 25.20 -8.52
N ASN A 75 -4.36 25.65 -9.62
CA ASN A 75 -4.65 26.94 -10.22
C ASN A 75 -5.96 26.83 -11.04
N HIS A 76 -7.00 27.54 -10.60
CA HIS A 76 -8.31 27.50 -11.25
C HIS A 76 -8.38 28.28 -12.56
N GLU A 77 -7.48 29.24 -12.80
CA GLU A 77 -7.39 30.00 -14.05
C GLU A 77 -6.74 29.17 -15.15
N THR A 78 -5.57 28.60 -14.88
CA THR A 78 -4.80 27.81 -15.86
C THR A 78 -5.22 26.34 -15.92
N LYS A 79 -6.08 25.89 -14.99
CA LYS A 79 -6.51 24.48 -14.84
C LYS A 79 -5.32 23.52 -14.73
N SER A 80 -4.31 23.91 -13.95
CA SER A 80 -3.09 23.13 -13.77
C SER A 80 -2.64 23.07 -12.32
N TRP A 81 -1.93 22.00 -11.99
CA TRP A 81 -1.19 21.92 -10.72
C TRP A 81 0.10 22.72 -10.82
N ILE A 82 0.36 23.58 -9.83
CA ILE A 82 1.62 24.32 -9.68
C ILE A 82 2.25 23.99 -8.33
N LEU A 83 3.57 24.21 -8.23
CA LEU A 83 4.31 24.14 -6.97
C LEU A 83 4.77 25.55 -6.63
N GLU A 84 4.41 26.02 -5.44
CA GLU A 84 4.72 27.38 -5.01
C GLU A 84 4.88 27.43 -3.50
N GLN A 85 5.80 28.28 -3.02
CA GLN A 85 5.89 28.61 -1.61
C GLN A 85 4.77 29.55 -1.24
N THR A 86 3.83 29.08 -0.42
CA THR A 86 2.68 29.88 -0.01
C THR A 86 2.20 29.45 1.37
N THR A 87 1.52 30.36 2.06
CA THR A 87 0.79 30.06 3.28
C THR A 87 -0.62 29.66 2.89
N CYS A 88 -1.01 28.43 3.22
CA CYS A 88 -2.39 27.98 3.09
C CYS A 88 -2.93 27.69 4.50
N PRO A 89 -4.21 27.99 4.77
CA PRO A 89 -4.82 27.53 6.00
C PRO A 89 -4.90 25.99 6.00
N SER A 90 -4.67 25.38 7.16
CA SER A 90 -4.88 23.96 7.36
C SER A 90 -6.30 23.54 6.94
N PRO A 91 -6.48 22.33 6.35
CA PRO A 91 -7.81 21.78 6.17
C PRO A 91 -8.50 21.64 7.53
N THR A 92 -9.74 22.13 7.62
CA THR A 92 -10.60 21.84 8.78
C THR A 92 -10.80 20.32 8.91
N PRO A 93 -11.23 19.81 10.08
CA PRO A 93 -11.51 18.38 10.24
C PRO A 93 -12.41 17.79 9.14
N ASP A 94 -13.39 18.56 8.65
CA ASP A 94 -14.33 18.15 7.60
C ASP A 94 -13.72 18.10 6.19
N ASN A 95 -12.55 18.73 5.99
CA ASN A 95 -11.84 18.75 4.71
C ASN A 95 -10.86 17.60 4.57
N TRP A 96 -10.49 16.94 5.67
CA TRP A 96 -9.65 15.76 5.63
C TRP A 96 -10.40 14.57 5.04
N ARG A 97 -9.66 13.77 4.27
CA ARG A 97 -10.13 12.58 3.57
C ARG A 97 -9.21 11.41 3.88
N PRO A 98 -9.75 10.29 4.38
CA PRO A 98 -8.97 9.06 4.57
C PRO A 98 -8.25 8.62 3.30
N SER A 99 -7.09 7.96 3.45
CA SER A 99 -6.25 7.49 2.34
C SER A 99 -6.99 6.60 1.33
N ILE A 100 -8.00 5.83 1.78
CA ILE A 100 -8.79 4.97 0.90
C ILE A 100 -9.54 5.73 -0.20
N HIS A 101 -9.82 7.03 0.02
CA HIS A 101 -10.52 7.90 -0.92
C HIS A 101 -9.57 8.75 -1.78
N MET A 102 -8.25 8.54 -1.68
CA MET A 102 -7.27 9.33 -2.41
C MET A 102 -7.31 9.05 -3.93
N PRO A 103 -7.49 10.09 -4.78
CA PRO A 103 -7.57 9.94 -6.25
C PRO A 103 -6.21 10.06 -6.95
N LYS A 104 -6.10 9.50 -8.19
CA LYS A 104 -4.83 9.36 -8.96
C LYS A 104 -3.96 10.62 -9.04
N TRP A 105 -4.60 11.76 -9.25
CA TRP A 105 -3.91 13.04 -9.38
C TRP A 105 -3.23 13.51 -8.08
N ALA A 106 -3.69 13.03 -6.92
CA ALA A 106 -3.24 13.48 -5.61
C ALA A 106 -2.05 12.68 -5.06
N ALA A 107 -1.58 11.61 -5.73
CA ALA A 107 -0.37 10.96 -5.23
C ALA A 107 0.88 11.75 -5.56
N ARG A 108 1.80 11.74 -4.60
CA ARG A 108 3.18 12.22 -4.74
C ARG A 108 4.22 11.10 -4.77
N ILE A 109 3.88 9.91 -4.28
CA ILE A 109 4.78 8.74 -4.27
C ILE A 109 4.28 7.68 -5.25
N TRP A 110 5.12 7.36 -6.24
CA TRP A 110 4.87 6.33 -7.24
C TRP A 110 6.00 5.31 -7.22
N ARG A 111 5.67 4.04 -7.44
CA ARG A 111 6.62 2.92 -7.48
C ARG A 111 6.36 2.05 -8.71
N ASP A 112 7.44 1.69 -9.41
CA ASP A 112 7.40 0.75 -10.53
C ASP A 112 7.37 -0.69 -9.99
N ILE A 113 6.49 -1.53 -10.53
CA ILE A 113 6.48 -2.97 -10.27
C ILE A 113 7.52 -3.64 -11.16
N VAL A 114 8.51 -4.29 -10.56
CA VAL A 114 9.62 -4.97 -11.27
C VAL A 114 9.51 -6.48 -11.24
N GLY A 115 8.63 -7.03 -10.40
CA GLY A 115 8.40 -8.46 -10.28
C GLY A 115 7.03 -8.75 -9.72
N ILE A 116 6.45 -9.87 -10.17
CA ILE A 116 5.22 -10.42 -9.60
C ILE A 116 5.44 -11.92 -9.45
N ARG A 117 5.20 -12.43 -8.24
CA ARG A 117 5.22 -13.85 -7.94
C ARG A 117 3.98 -14.23 -7.14
N TYR A 118 3.66 -15.51 -7.12
CA TYR A 118 2.58 -16.06 -6.32
C TYR A 118 3.16 -17.01 -5.28
N GLU A 119 2.67 -16.93 -4.04
CA GLU A 119 3.06 -17.85 -2.96
C GLU A 119 1.89 -18.10 -2.02
N ARG A 120 2.01 -19.09 -1.13
CA ARG A 120 1.10 -19.23 -0.01
C ARG A 120 1.42 -18.15 1.02
N LEU A 121 0.38 -17.58 1.63
CA LEU A 121 0.52 -16.52 2.63
C LEU A 121 1.51 -16.87 3.75
N GLN A 122 1.50 -18.13 4.22
CA GLN A 122 2.39 -18.59 5.30
C GLN A 122 3.83 -18.85 4.85
N ASP A 123 4.11 -18.88 3.54
CA ASP A 123 5.45 -19.07 2.96
C ASP A 123 6.28 -17.78 2.98
N ILE A 124 5.69 -16.64 3.40
CA ILE A 124 6.42 -15.39 3.58
C ILE A 124 7.65 -15.60 4.47
N SER A 125 8.80 -15.18 3.97
CA SER A 125 10.07 -15.23 4.69
C SER A 125 10.14 -14.13 5.75
N GLU A 126 11.05 -14.27 6.71
CA GLU A 126 11.31 -13.21 7.69
C GLU A 126 11.87 -11.96 7.01
N GLU A 127 12.69 -12.13 5.96
CA GLU A 127 13.24 -11.06 5.15
C GLU A 127 12.15 -10.29 4.41
N ASP A 128 11.20 -11.01 3.79
CA ASP A 128 10.07 -10.40 3.07
C ASP A 128 9.13 -9.69 4.05
N ALA A 129 8.83 -10.30 5.21
CA ALA A 129 8.05 -9.64 6.25
C ALA A 129 8.71 -8.33 6.74
N ARG A 130 10.04 -8.29 6.87
CA ARG A 130 10.77 -7.07 7.20
C ARG A 130 10.76 -6.05 6.05
N ALA A 131 10.82 -6.50 4.81
CA ALA A 131 10.70 -5.63 3.63
C ALA A 131 9.31 -4.98 3.53
N GLU A 132 8.26 -5.66 4.01
CA GLU A 132 6.91 -5.11 4.20
C GLU A 132 6.82 -4.11 5.38
N GLY A 133 7.94 -3.83 6.06
CA GLY A 133 8.03 -2.89 7.16
C GLY A 133 7.79 -3.49 8.53
N MET A 134 7.70 -4.81 8.67
CA MET A 134 7.55 -5.50 9.96
C MET A 134 8.89 -5.57 10.72
N THR A 135 9.51 -4.41 10.91
CA THR A 135 10.76 -4.24 11.64
C THR A 135 10.47 -3.79 13.07
N GLY A 136 11.13 -4.39 14.06
CA GLY A 136 11.04 -3.96 15.45
C GLY A 136 10.30 -4.94 16.36
N ARG A 137 9.55 -4.41 17.32
CA ARG A 137 8.82 -5.20 18.33
C ARG A 137 7.39 -4.71 18.45
N LEU A 138 6.45 -5.63 18.53
CA LEU A 138 5.03 -5.33 18.73
C LEU A 138 4.55 -6.01 20.02
N TYR A 139 3.99 -5.23 20.93
CA TYR A 139 3.35 -5.76 22.13
C TYR A 139 1.87 -5.98 21.86
N GLN A 140 1.41 -7.23 21.93
CA GLN A 140 0.02 -7.59 21.74
C GLN A 140 -0.71 -7.56 23.09
N GLU A 141 -1.46 -6.50 23.35
CA GLU A 141 -2.17 -6.31 24.62
C GLU A 141 -3.15 -7.45 24.94
N ALA A 142 -3.87 -7.94 23.93
CA ALA A 142 -4.89 -8.98 24.11
C ALA A 142 -4.34 -10.33 24.60
N THR A 143 -3.06 -10.63 24.33
CA THR A 143 -2.43 -11.91 24.71
C THR A 143 -1.28 -11.73 25.69
N GLY A 144 -0.83 -10.49 25.93
CA GLY A 144 0.38 -10.18 26.68
C GLY A 144 1.68 -10.62 25.99
N LYS A 145 1.63 -11.01 24.71
CA LYS A 145 2.81 -11.51 23.98
C LYS A 145 3.60 -10.36 23.36
N LEU A 146 4.92 -10.39 23.51
CA LEU A 146 5.85 -9.55 22.76
C LEU A 146 6.28 -10.28 21.48
N LEU A 147 5.92 -9.74 20.32
CA LEU A 147 6.34 -10.24 19.02
C LEU A 147 7.62 -9.52 18.60
N THR A 148 8.64 -10.30 18.21
CA THR A 148 9.95 -9.78 17.81
C THR A 148 10.41 -10.26 16.44
N CYS A 149 9.75 -11.28 15.88
CA CYS A 149 9.98 -11.71 14.50
C CYS A 149 8.97 -11.02 13.57
N GLY A 150 9.45 -10.56 12.43
CA GLY A 150 8.67 -9.88 11.40
C GLY A 150 7.53 -10.75 10.91
N ARG A 151 7.72 -12.07 10.78
CA ARG A 151 6.66 -13.00 10.36
C ARG A 151 5.50 -13.06 11.36
N ASP A 152 5.76 -13.12 12.68
CA ASP A 152 4.67 -13.10 13.68
C ASP A 152 3.94 -11.75 13.66
N ILE A 153 4.68 -10.64 13.52
CA ILE A 153 4.09 -9.29 13.41
C ILE A 153 3.23 -9.20 12.15
N PHE A 154 3.73 -9.71 11.02
CA PHE A 154 3.02 -9.78 9.75
C PHE A 154 1.73 -10.59 9.86
N GLN A 155 1.80 -11.79 10.46
CA GLN A 155 0.63 -12.62 10.73
C GLN A 155 -0.43 -11.83 11.50
N TRP A 156 -0.04 -11.19 12.61
CA TRP A 156 -0.97 -10.43 13.43
C TRP A 156 -1.63 -9.31 12.61
N TYR A 157 -0.83 -8.53 11.88
CA TYR A 157 -1.32 -7.43 11.05
C TYR A 157 -2.25 -7.93 9.94
N TRP A 158 -1.90 -9.02 9.27
CA TRP A 158 -2.71 -9.63 8.22
C TRP A 158 -4.11 -9.99 8.73
N ASP A 159 -4.20 -10.66 9.89
CA ASP A 159 -5.48 -11.04 10.48
C ASP A 159 -6.31 -9.81 10.91
N THR A 160 -5.68 -8.69 11.28
CA THR A 160 -6.41 -7.43 11.54
C THR A 160 -7.05 -6.85 10.29
N LEU A 161 -6.41 -7.00 9.13
CA LEU A 161 -6.91 -6.51 7.84
C LEU A 161 -7.94 -7.45 7.22
N HIS A 162 -7.83 -8.76 7.49
CA HIS A 162 -8.61 -9.81 6.87
C HIS A 162 -9.42 -10.64 7.89
N PRO A 163 -10.29 -10.02 8.71
CA PRO A 163 -10.91 -10.70 9.85
C PRO A 163 -11.94 -11.78 9.50
N LYS A 164 -12.40 -11.86 8.24
CA LYS A 164 -13.53 -12.73 7.83
C LYS A 164 -13.19 -13.75 6.74
N LYS A 165 -12.26 -13.43 5.85
CA LYS A 165 -11.87 -14.24 4.69
C LYS A 165 -10.40 -14.03 4.43
N ASP A 166 -9.76 -14.96 3.73
CA ASP A 166 -8.34 -14.89 3.40
C ASP A 166 -7.48 -14.74 4.67
N ARG A 167 -7.87 -15.37 5.78
CA ARG A 167 -7.18 -15.24 7.08
C ARG A 167 -5.83 -15.95 7.04
N TRP A 168 -4.95 -15.63 7.99
CA TRP A 168 -3.67 -16.33 8.12
C TRP A 168 -3.83 -17.85 8.18
N ALA A 169 -4.79 -18.31 8.99
CA ALA A 169 -5.08 -19.73 9.18
C ALA A 169 -5.61 -20.42 7.91
N ASP A 170 -6.21 -19.68 6.98
CA ASP A 170 -6.73 -20.22 5.72
C ASP A 170 -5.60 -20.47 4.70
N ASN A 171 -4.40 -19.92 4.96
CA ASN A 171 -3.22 -19.98 4.12
C ASN A 171 -3.52 -19.79 2.61
N PRO A 172 -4.20 -18.70 2.23
CA PRO A 172 -4.56 -18.46 0.85
C PRO A 172 -3.30 -18.28 -0.01
N TRP A 173 -3.44 -18.50 -1.31
CA TRP A 173 -2.47 -17.96 -2.26
C TRP A 173 -2.54 -16.43 -2.25
N VAL A 174 -1.41 -15.77 -2.47
CA VAL A 174 -1.32 -14.30 -2.57
C VAL A 174 -0.45 -13.92 -3.76
N SER A 175 -0.70 -12.73 -4.30
CA SER A 175 0.21 -12.10 -5.27
C SER A 175 1.17 -11.20 -4.53
N VAL A 176 2.47 -11.39 -4.73
CA VAL A 176 3.50 -10.53 -4.14
C VAL A 176 4.16 -9.70 -5.23
N LEU A 177 4.26 -8.41 -4.93
CA LEU A 177 4.77 -7.39 -5.84
C LEU A 177 6.18 -7.01 -5.39
N THR A 178 7.15 -7.17 -6.28
CA THR A 178 8.48 -6.59 -6.09
C THR A 178 8.44 -5.16 -6.64
N LEU A 179 8.72 -4.19 -5.78
CA LEU A 179 8.79 -2.79 -6.15
C LEU A 179 10.24 -2.38 -6.42
N LYS A 180 10.45 -1.47 -7.37
CA LYS A 180 11.76 -0.89 -7.63
C LYS A 180 12.22 -0.11 -6.39
N GLY A 181 13.40 -0.45 -5.86
CA GLY A 181 14.04 0.28 -4.77
C GLY A 181 14.44 1.70 -5.16
N GLU A 182 14.57 2.57 -4.16
CA GLU A 182 15.24 3.86 -4.32
C GLU A 182 16.74 3.61 -4.41
N GLY A 183 17.36 3.98 -5.54
CA GLY A 183 18.80 3.83 -5.76
C GLY A 183 19.61 4.90 -5.06
#